data_AF-A0A3G4VXY5-F1
#
_entry.id   AF-A0A3G4VXY5-F1
#
_cell.length_a   1.000
_cell.length_b   1.000
_cell.length_c   1.000
_cell.angle_alpha   90.00
_cell.angle_beta   90.00
_cell.angle_gamma   90.00
#
_symmetry.space_group_name_H-M   'P 1'
#
loop_
_entity.id
_entity.type
_entity.pdbx_description
1 polymer ?
#
loop_
_entity_poly.entity_id
_entity_poly.type
_entity_poly.pdbx_seq_one_letter_code
_entity_poly.pdbx_strand_id
1 'polypeptide(L)'
;MNRTRIVALALAATAAALVPALGQGATAAEGTYLQDPAGGEKSMKSMWTKDEMHKVEGQLRFFPGVQYKTVTRPGPSGAPEFERRVGDPRTLAWQPSYEFGWAVSDSTLVKKALTTKEGKHPVVVHAVLRAPDRSKAGEVRRELRDRPATGRERVPGGKRIACDTGEYTVEWSVTRSGYGTVSGTLRWDSSCEQYRTAFTTGEGPR
;
A
#
# COMPACT_ATOMS: atom_id res chain seq x y z
N MET A 1 18.43 -38.43 68.04
CA MET A 1 18.76 -37.40 69.05
C MET A 1 19.70 -36.38 68.41
N ASN A 2 19.52 -35.10 68.76
CA ASN A 2 20.33 -33.91 68.44
C ASN A 2 20.09 -33.16 67.10
N ARG A 3 19.05 -32.28 67.13
CA ARG A 3 19.14 -30.78 67.14
C ARG A 3 20.55 -30.20 66.77
N THR A 4 20.73 -29.13 65.99
CA THR A 4 20.10 -27.79 66.07
C THR A 4 20.65 -26.83 64.98
N ARG A 5 19.84 -25.79 64.67
CA ARG A 5 20.19 -24.35 64.41
C ARG A 5 20.64 -23.84 63.01
N ILE A 6 19.69 -23.15 62.39
CA ILE A 6 19.69 -21.82 61.76
C ILE A 6 20.91 -20.92 62.09
N VAL A 7 21.52 -20.30 61.06
CA VAL A 7 21.94 -18.88 61.04
C VAL A 7 21.85 -18.34 59.60
N ALA A 8 21.18 -17.20 59.45
CA ALA A 8 21.12 -16.38 58.24
C ALA A 8 22.33 -15.45 58.14
N LEU A 9 22.74 -15.06 56.93
CA LEU A 9 23.27 -13.72 56.63
C LEU A 9 23.34 -13.50 55.13
N ALA A 10 22.65 -12.45 54.70
CA ALA A 10 22.77 -11.84 53.39
C ALA A 10 24.12 -11.13 53.24
N LEU A 11 24.66 -11.05 52.01
CA LEU A 11 25.27 -9.82 51.50
C LEU A 11 25.48 -9.88 49.97
N ALA A 12 24.96 -8.84 49.31
CA ALA A 12 25.43 -8.15 48.11
C ALA A 12 26.13 -8.94 46.98
N ALA A 13 25.43 -9.09 45.84
CA ALA A 13 26.06 -9.21 44.53
C ALA A 13 25.73 -7.95 43.71
N THR A 14 26.78 -7.19 43.42
CA THR A 14 26.84 -6.02 42.57
C THR A 14 26.52 -6.35 41.11
N ALA A 15 25.98 -5.34 40.42
CA ALA A 15 25.60 -5.37 39.02
C ALA A 15 26.74 -5.81 38.09
N ALA A 16 26.44 -6.76 37.20
CA ALA A 16 27.13 -6.92 35.94
C ALA A 16 26.06 -7.08 34.86
N ALA A 17 25.99 -6.06 33.99
CA ALA A 17 25.09 -6.01 32.85
C ALA A 17 25.39 -7.15 31.87
N LEU A 18 24.40 -8.01 31.65
CA LEU A 18 24.26 -8.80 30.44
C LEU A 18 22.77 -8.87 30.12
N VAL A 19 22.40 -8.18 29.05
CA VAL A 19 21.08 -8.14 28.44
C VAL A 19 20.71 -9.53 27.92
N PRO A 20 19.51 -10.05 28.25
CA PRO A 20 18.74 -10.82 27.30
C PRO A 20 17.48 -10.04 26.99
N ALA A 21 17.39 -9.58 25.75
CA ALA A 21 16.19 -8.99 25.17
C ALA A 21 15.07 -10.03 25.19
N LEU A 22 14.25 -10.01 26.23
CA LEU A 22 12.94 -10.64 26.28
C LEU A 22 11.98 -9.67 26.94
N GLY A 23 11.15 -9.03 26.12
CA GLY A 23 10.07 -8.21 26.63
C GLY A 23 9.46 -7.34 25.54
N GLN A 24 8.21 -7.65 25.20
CA GLN A 24 7.25 -6.82 24.50
C GLN A 24 7.39 -6.79 22.97
N GLY A 25 6.63 -7.72 22.36
CA GLY A 25 6.03 -7.44 21.06
C GLY A 25 5.26 -6.13 21.15
N ALA A 26 5.76 -5.12 20.45
CA ALA A 26 4.95 -4.00 20.02
C ALA A 26 4.25 -4.46 18.76
N THR A 27 3.04 -4.96 18.98
CA THR A 27 1.88 -4.84 18.11
C THR A 27 2.11 -3.82 17.00
N ALA A 28 1.94 -4.27 15.74
CA ALA A 28 1.73 -3.38 14.62
C ALA A 28 0.60 -2.42 15.01
N ALA A 29 0.99 -1.23 15.45
CA ALA A 29 0.07 -0.21 15.86
C ALA A 29 -0.80 0.11 14.66
N GLU A 30 -2.11 0.10 14.89
CA GLU A 30 -3.12 0.76 14.09
C GLU A 30 -2.73 2.23 13.96
N GLY A 31 -1.80 2.51 13.06
CA GLY A 31 -1.49 3.83 12.59
C GLY A 31 -2.58 4.22 11.61
N THR A 32 -3.56 4.97 12.09
CA THR A 32 -4.42 5.79 11.24
C THR A 32 -3.50 6.78 10.51
N TYR A 33 -2.97 6.39 9.34
CA TYR A 33 -2.26 7.31 8.46
C TYR A 33 -3.27 8.33 7.94
N LEU A 34 -3.30 9.50 8.59
CA LEU A 34 -3.91 10.70 8.05
C LEU A 34 -3.15 11.06 6.77
N GLN A 35 -3.89 11.10 5.66
CA GLN A 35 -3.49 11.32 4.27
C GLN A 35 -2.90 10.11 3.53
N ASP A 36 -3.75 9.11 3.29
CA ASP A 36 -3.69 8.30 2.07
C ASP A 36 -4.44 9.06 0.96
N PRO A 37 -3.78 9.88 0.11
CA PRO A 37 -4.45 10.57 -0.99
C PRO A 37 -4.98 9.62 -2.07
N ALA A 38 -4.63 8.33 -1.98
CA ALA A 38 -4.83 7.34 -3.02
C ALA A 38 -6.10 6.51 -2.85
N GLY A 39 -6.61 6.39 -1.63
CA GLY A 39 -7.72 5.51 -1.33
C GLY A 39 -7.40 4.03 -1.61
N GLY A 40 -8.05 3.17 -0.84
CA GLY A 40 -8.05 1.74 -1.07
C GLY A 40 -9.45 1.21 -0.86
N GLU A 41 -9.75 0.09 -1.51
CA GLU A 41 -10.92 -0.70 -1.11
C GLU A 41 -10.75 -1.06 0.38
N LYS A 42 -11.74 -0.74 1.22
CA LYS A 42 -11.65 -1.00 2.67
C LYS A 42 -11.80 -2.48 3.02
N SER A 43 -12.43 -3.24 2.13
CA SER A 43 -12.64 -4.68 2.26
C SER A 43 -12.32 -5.39 0.95
N MET A 44 -12.00 -6.69 1.02
CA MET A 44 -11.87 -7.51 -0.18
C MET A 44 -13.26 -7.72 -0.80
N LYS A 45 -13.41 -7.38 -2.07
CA LYS A 45 -14.57 -7.78 -2.85
C LYS A 45 -14.46 -9.26 -3.14
N SER A 46 -15.57 -9.98 -3.14
CA SER A 46 -15.57 -11.41 -3.37
C SER A 46 -16.68 -11.85 -4.32
N MET A 47 -16.41 -12.94 -5.04
CA MET A 47 -17.35 -13.60 -5.93
C MET A 47 -17.16 -15.10 -5.79
N TRP A 48 -18.28 -15.81 -5.68
CA TRP A 48 -18.31 -17.26 -5.88
C TRP A 48 -18.49 -17.56 -7.38
N THR A 49 -17.79 -18.56 -7.88
CA THR A 49 -18.00 -19.09 -9.22
C THR A 49 -19.36 -19.76 -9.34
N LYS A 50 -19.84 -19.94 -10.58
CA LYS A 50 -21.14 -20.53 -10.87
C LYS A 50 -21.30 -21.95 -10.33
N ASP A 51 -20.21 -22.72 -10.26
CA ASP A 51 -20.21 -24.06 -9.69
C ASP A 51 -20.27 -24.07 -8.15
N GLU A 52 -20.23 -22.90 -7.51
CA GLU A 52 -20.16 -22.71 -6.05
C GLU A 52 -18.98 -23.42 -5.37
N MET A 53 -18.02 -23.90 -6.15
CA MET A 53 -16.85 -24.62 -5.68
C MET A 53 -15.64 -23.71 -5.55
N HIS A 54 -15.65 -22.51 -6.13
CA HIS A 54 -14.49 -21.63 -6.10
C HIS A 54 -14.90 -20.22 -5.68
N LYS A 55 -14.05 -19.58 -4.89
CA LYS A 55 -14.21 -18.21 -4.45
C LYS A 55 -13.01 -17.39 -4.90
N VAL A 56 -13.26 -16.26 -5.52
CA VAL A 56 -12.23 -15.27 -5.87
C VAL A 56 -12.50 -14.01 -5.06
N GLU A 57 -11.48 -13.55 -4.35
CA GLU A 57 -11.49 -12.32 -3.59
C GLU A 57 -10.40 -11.40 -4.13
N GLY A 58 -10.69 -10.11 -4.23
CA GLY A 58 -9.81 -9.11 -4.80
C GLY A 58 -9.92 -7.78 -4.07
N GLN A 59 -8.81 -7.06 -4.03
CA GLN A 59 -8.71 -5.73 -3.45
C GLN A 59 -7.71 -4.92 -4.27
N LEU A 60 -7.97 -3.62 -4.40
CA LEU A 60 -7.00 -2.68 -4.94
C LEU A 60 -6.66 -1.62 -3.90
N ARG A 61 -5.37 -1.32 -3.79
CA ARG A 61 -4.87 -0.05 -3.27
C ARG A 61 -4.17 0.72 -4.38
N PHE A 62 -4.63 1.95 -4.61
CA PHE A 62 -3.99 2.84 -5.56
C PHE A 62 -2.86 3.61 -4.86
N PHE A 63 -1.88 4.12 -5.60
CA PHE A 63 -0.81 4.98 -5.08
C PHE A 63 -0.39 6.02 -6.13
N PRO A 64 -0.84 7.28 -6.05
CA PRO A 64 -0.39 8.37 -6.90
C PRO A 64 0.90 8.94 -6.29
N GLY A 65 2.05 8.38 -6.68
CA GLY A 65 3.35 8.94 -6.24
C GLY A 65 3.60 10.29 -6.92
N VAL A 66 4.09 11.29 -6.20
CA VAL A 66 4.44 12.59 -6.81
C VAL A 66 5.86 12.56 -7.39
N GLN A 67 6.08 13.20 -8.53
CA GLN A 67 7.37 13.32 -9.21
C GLN A 67 7.60 14.77 -9.66
N TYR A 68 8.79 15.30 -9.41
CA TYR A 68 9.21 16.64 -9.80
C TYR A 68 10.73 16.71 -9.97
N LYS A 69 11.21 17.68 -10.77
CA LYS A 69 12.62 18.05 -10.84
C LYS A 69 12.91 19.15 -9.83
N THR A 70 14.18 19.30 -9.46
CA THR A 70 14.63 20.43 -8.63
C THR A 70 15.28 21.50 -9.49
N VAL A 71 15.14 22.75 -9.08
CA VAL A 71 15.79 23.94 -9.66
C VAL A 71 16.50 24.72 -8.58
N THR A 72 17.60 25.36 -8.97
CA THR A 72 18.32 26.27 -8.10
C THR A 72 17.55 27.59 -7.99
N ARG A 73 17.38 28.07 -6.75
CA ARG A 73 16.82 29.39 -6.44
C ARG A 73 17.76 30.12 -5.50
N PRO A 74 17.71 31.46 -5.47
CA PRO A 74 18.33 32.23 -4.41
C PRO A 74 17.88 31.75 -3.04
N GLY A 75 18.78 31.90 -2.07
CA GLY A 75 18.59 31.57 -0.67
C GLY A 75 17.46 32.36 -0.02
N PRO A 76 17.16 32.08 1.26
CA PRO A 76 16.16 32.83 2.00
C PRO A 76 16.51 34.33 2.01
N SER A 77 15.52 35.20 2.23
CA SER A 77 15.67 36.66 2.09
C SER A 77 16.80 37.28 2.95
N GLY A 78 17.23 36.60 4.02
CA GLY A 78 18.34 37.06 4.88
C GLY A 78 19.71 36.50 4.50
N ALA A 79 19.80 35.67 3.46
CA ALA A 79 21.04 35.07 2.97
C ALA A 79 20.93 34.73 1.46
N PRO A 80 20.64 35.72 0.58
CA PRO A 80 20.40 35.51 -0.85
C PRO A 80 21.64 35.03 -1.62
N GLU A 81 22.83 35.21 -1.05
CA GLU A 81 24.12 34.76 -1.57
C GLU A 81 24.27 33.23 -1.57
N PHE A 82 23.45 32.52 -0.79
CA PHE A 82 23.42 31.07 -0.80
C PHE A 82 22.44 30.56 -1.84
N GLU A 83 22.78 29.43 -2.46
CA GLU A 83 21.87 28.74 -3.37
C GLU A 83 21.09 27.65 -2.62
N ARG A 84 19.81 27.49 -2.97
CA ARG A 84 18.99 26.36 -2.50
C ARG A 84 18.37 25.61 -3.66
N ARG A 85 18.23 24.30 -3.49
CA ARG A 85 17.48 23.44 -4.42
C ARG A 85 16.04 23.33 -3.95
N VAL A 86 15.10 23.75 -4.78
CA VAL A 86 13.65 23.61 -4.53
C VAL A 86 12.99 22.82 -5.65
N GLY A 87 11.84 22.20 -5.40
CA GLY A 87 11.06 21.56 -6.45
C GLY A 87 10.59 22.57 -7.50
N ASP A 88 10.64 22.20 -8.77
CA ASP A 88 10.05 22.98 -9.85
C ASP A 88 8.58 22.60 -10.03
N PRO A 89 7.63 23.47 -9.65
CA PRO A 89 6.20 23.19 -9.77
C PRO A 89 5.76 22.96 -11.22
N ARG A 90 6.53 23.43 -12.22
CA ARG A 90 6.23 23.20 -13.64
C ARG A 90 6.48 21.76 -14.09
N THR A 91 7.28 21.00 -13.33
CA THR A 91 7.64 19.61 -13.65
C THR A 91 6.85 18.59 -12.85
N LEU A 92 5.89 19.07 -12.06
CA LEU A 92 5.09 18.28 -11.14
C LEU A 92 4.15 17.36 -11.90
N ALA A 93 4.24 16.07 -11.60
CA ALA A 93 3.38 15.05 -12.20
C ALA A 93 3.15 13.91 -11.19
N TRP A 94 2.12 13.12 -11.45
CA TRP A 94 1.85 11.89 -10.74
C TRP A 94 2.47 10.69 -11.45
N GLN A 95 2.95 9.73 -10.67
CA GLN A 95 3.47 8.44 -11.07
C GLN A 95 2.65 7.36 -10.38
N PRO A 96 1.54 6.93 -11.00
CA PRO A 96 0.65 5.94 -10.41
C PRO A 96 1.33 4.58 -10.27
N SER A 97 0.94 3.86 -9.21
CA SER A 97 1.19 2.43 -9.03
C SER A 97 -0.02 1.79 -8.34
N TYR A 98 -0.17 0.49 -8.53
CA TYR A 98 -1.36 -0.27 -8.16
C TYR A 98 -0.94 -1.49 -7.35
N GLU A 99 -1.40 -1.64 -6.12
CA GLU A 99 -1.23 -2.88 -5.36
C GLU A 99 -2.52 -3.67 -5.41
N PHE A 100 -2.44 -4.85 -6.00
CA PHE A 100 -3.53 -5.81 -6.05
C PHE A 100 -3.35 -6.82 -4.94
N GLY A 101 -4.38 -7.02 -4.13
CA GLY A 101 -4.49 -8.15 -3.22
C GLY A 101 -5.48 -9.17 -3.76
N TRP A 102 -5.17 -10.46 -3.61
CA TRP A 102 -6.07 -11.54 -3.99
C TRP A 102 -6.10 -12.64 -2.94
N ALA A 103 -7.25 -13.33 -2.90
CA ALA A 103 -7.39 -14.62 -2.26
C ALA A 103 -8.27 -15.51 -3.11
N VAL A 104 -7.76 -16.67 -3.48
CA VAL A 104 -8.47 -17.72 -4.19
C VAL A 104 -8.73 -18.83 -3.20
N SER A 105 -9.97 -19.30 -3.14
CA SER A 105 -10.35 -20.43 -2.29
C SER A 105 -11.07 -21.47 -3.11
N ASP A 106 -10.76 -22.73 -2.84
CA ASP A 106 -11.44 -23.87 -3.43
C ASP A 106 -12.24 -24.55 -2.31
N SER A 107 -13.52 -24.82 -2.56
CA SER A 107 -14.41 -25.50 -1.63
C SER A 107 -14.12 -26.99 -1.68
N THR A 108 -13.94 -27.62 -0.53
CA THR A 108 -13.78 -29.08 -0.44
C THR A 108 -15.13 -29.79 -0.38
N LEU A 109 -16.22 -29.04 -0.20
CA LEU A 109 -17.59 -29.55 -0.16
C LEU A 109 -18.50 -28.74 -1.10
N VAL A 110 -19.46 -29.41 -1.73
CA VAL A 110 -20.59 -28.73 -2.39
C VAL A 110 -21.37 -27.98 -1.30
N LYS A 111 -21.60 -26.67 -1.46
CA LYS A 111 -22.29 -25.73 -0.52
C LYS A 111 -21.42 -24.86 0.41
N LYS A 112 -20.23 -24.42 0.00
CA LYS A 112 -19.50 -23.26 0.61
C LYS A 112 -19.08 -23.41 2.09
N ALA A 113 -19.21 -24.60 2.69
CA ALA A 113 -19.05 -24.79 4.14
C ALA A 113 -17.59 -24.94 4.58
N LEU A 114 -16.69 -25.41 3.69
CA LEU A 114 -15.27 -25.59 3.98
C LEU A 114 -14.46 -25.21 2.74
N THR A 115 -13.63 -24.18 2.87
CA THR A 115 -12.77 -23.69 1.78
C THR A 115 -11.30 -23.77 2.17
N THR A 116 -10.46 -24.22 1.25
CA THR A 116 -9.01 -24.21 1.38
C THR A 116 -8.43 -23.10 0.52
N LYS A 117 -7.37 -22.44 1.01
CA LYS A 117 -6.61 -21.41 0.29
C LYS A 117 -5.22 -21.93 -0.01
N GLU A 118 -5.18 -23.02 -0.79
CA GLU A 118 -3.95 -23.76 -1.06
C GLU A 118 -3.63 -23.79 -2.56
N GLY A 119 -2.40 -24.19 -2.87
CA GLY A 119 -1.94 -24.33 -4.24
C GLY A 119 -1.57 -23.01 -4.92
N LYS A 120 -1.28 -23.14 -6.21
CA LYS A 120 -0.88 -22.03 -7.08
C LYS A 120 -1.94 -21.83 -8.15
N HIS A 121 -2.32 -20.58 -8.37
CA HIS A 121 -3.42 -20.23 -9.27
C HIS A 121 -2.98 -19.15 -10.25
N PRO A 122 -3.30 -19.27 -11.55
CA PRO A 122 -3.07 -18.20 -12.50
C PRO A 122 -4.04 -17.04 -12.20
N VAL A 123 -3.48 -15.89 -11.87
CA VAL A 123 -4.24 -14.67 -11.58
C VAL A 123 -3.86 -13.59 -12.58
N VAL A 124 -4.85 -12.97 -13.22
CA VAL A 124 -4.66 -11.77 -14.03
C VAL A 124 -5.11 -10.57 -13.22
N VAL A 125 -4.22 -9.61 -13.04
CA VAL A 125 -4.53 -8.30 -12.44
C VAL A 125 -4.59 -7.26 -13.53
N HIS A 126 -5.59 -6.39 -13.46
CA HIS A 126 -5.82 -5.35 -14.45
C HIS A 126 -6.32 -4.08 -13.78
N ALA A 127 -5.78 -2.93 -14.16
CA ALA A 127 -6.31 -1.63 -13.78
C ALA A 127 -6.23 -0.66 -14.95
N VAL A 128 -7.26 0.17 -15.07
CA VAL A 128 -7.38 1.25 -16.05
C VAL A 128 -7.60 2.55 -15.27
N LEU A 129 -6.71 3.51 -15.48
CA LEU A 129 -6.91 4.88 -15.01
C LEU A 129 -7.62 5.67 -16.10
N ARG A 130 -8.79 6.18 -15.77
CA ARG A 130 -9.65 7.01 -16.61
C ARG A 130 -9.52 8.47 -16.18
N ALA A 131 -9.34 9.36 -17.15
CA ALA A 131 -9.36 10.80 -16.91
C ALA A 131 -10.82 11.29 -16.73
N PRO A 132 -11.04 12.57 -16.37
CA PRO A 132 -12.38 13.12 -16.15
C PRO A 132 -13.31 13.00 -17.37
N ASP A 133 -12.75 13.08 -18.58
CA ASP A 133 -13.45 12.88 -19.86
C ASP A 133 -13.71 11.39 -20.19
N ARG A 134 -13.41 10.48 -19.26
CA ARG A 134 -13.49 9.01 -19.40
C ARG A 134 -12.49 8.42 -20.40
N SER A 135 -11.58 9.23 -20.96
CA SER A 135 -10.49 8.73 -21.78
C SER A 135 -9.50 7.91 -20.96
N LYS A 136 -8.75 7.03 -21.62
CA LYS A 136 -7.78 6.15 -20.95
C LYS A 136 -6.48 6.90 -20.69
N ALA A 137 -6.28 7.31 -19.44
CA ALA A 137 -5.06 7.97 -19.00
C ALA A 137 -3.90 6.97 -18.86
N GLY A 138 -4.17 5.75 -18.40
CA GLY A 138 -3.19 4.67 -18.27
C GLY A 138 -3.87 3.30 -18.11
N GLU A 139 -3.13 2.23 -18.37
CA GLU A 139 -3.62 0.86 -18.22
C GLU A 139 -2.47 -0.08 -17.90
N VAL A 140 -2.72 -1.00 -16.98
CA VAL A 140 -1.81 -2.07 -16.64
C VAL A 140 -2.56 -3.38 -16.65
N ARG A 141 -2.00 -4.39 -17.31
CA ARG A 141 -2.48 -5.77 -17.27
C ARG A 141 -1.28 -6.66 -17.01
N ARG A 142 -1.35 -7.51 -16.01
CA ARG A 142 -0.28 -8.47 -15.71
C ARG A 142 -0.85 -9.83 -15.40
N GLU A 143 -0.34 -10.83 -16.11
CA GLU A 143 -0.60 -12.23 -15.79
C GLU A 143 0.43 -12.68 -14.76
N LEU A 144 -0.05 -13.14 -13.61
CA LEU A 144 0.73 -13.65 -12.52
C LEU A 144 0.56 -15.18 -12.48
N ARG A 145 1.44 -15.87 -13.21
CA ARG A 145 1.48 -17.34 -13.23
C ARG A 145 2.08 -17.87 -11.93
N ASP A 146 1.62 -19.05 -11.52
CA ASP A 146 2.19 -19.81 -10.41
C ASP A 146 2.23 -19.08 -9.05
N ARG A 147 1.29 -18.16 -8.81
CA ARG A 147 1.19 -17.44 -7.54
C ARG A 147 0.42 -18.23 -6.49
N PRO A 148 0.78 -18.11 -5.20
CA PRO A 148 -0.01 -18.70 -4.13
C PRO A 148 -1.45 -18.22 -4.15
N ALA A 149 -2.35 -19.04 -3.60
CA ALA A 149 -3.77 -18.75 -3.47
C ALA A 149 -4.06 -17.38 -2.83
N THR A 150 -3.21 -16.92 -1.91
CA THR A 150 -3.26 -15.57 -1.36
C THR A 150 -2.00 -14.79 -1.72
N GLY A 151 -2.14 -13.50 -1.98
CA GLY A 151 -0.98 -12.66 -2.24
C GLY A 151 -1.31 -11.20 -2.49
N ARG A 152 -0.23 -10.42 -2.58
CA ARG A 152 -0.25 -9.03 -3.00
C ARG A 152 0.86 -8.79 -4.01
N GLU A 153 0.61 -7.96 -5.00
CA GLU A 153 1.60 -7.54 -5.99
C GLU A 153 1.39 -6.07 -6.31
N ARG A 154 2.46 -5.29 -6.20
CA ARG A 154 2.49 -3.91 -6.66
C ARG A 154 2.96 -3.85 -8.11
N VAL A 155 2.16 -3.21 -8.95
CA VAL A 155 2.39 -3.05 -10.39
C VAL A 155 2.56 -1.55 -10.69
N PRO A 156 3.66 -1.14 -11.35
CA PRO A 156 3.85 0.25 -11.75
C PRO A 156 2.85 0.62 -12.85
N GLY A 157 2.29 1.84 -12.79
CA GLY A 157 1.34 2.32 -13.79
C GLY A 157 1.96 2.68 -15.15
N GLY A 158 3.28 2.76 -15.23
CA GLY A 158 4.05 2.93 -16.47
C GLY A 158 3.92 4.30 -17.16
N LYS A 159 2.95 5.14 -16.77
CA LYS A 159 2.72 6.45 -17.38
C LYS A 159 2.56 7.54 -16.34
N ARG A 160 3.20 8.68 -16.58
CA ARG A 160 3.04 9.88 -15.76
C ARG A 160 1.72 10.56 -16.11
N ILE A 161 1.03 11.06 -15.09
CA ILE A 161 -0.21 11.80 -15.22
C ILE A 161 0.06 13.25 -14.85
N ALA A 162 -0.49 14.19 -15.61
CA ALA A 162 -0.35 15.59 -15.28
C ALA A 162 -0.97 15.87 -13.91
N CYS A 163 -0.40 16.81 -13.18
CA CYS A 163 -1.18 17.42 -12.10
C CYS A 163 -2.16 18.43 -12.71
N ASP A 164 -3.43 18.06 -12.71
CA ASP A 164 -4.57 18.89 -13.08
C ASP A 164 -5.59 18.86 -11.93
N THR A 165 -6.79 19.41 -12.12
CA THR A 165 -7.84 19.48 -11.07
C THR A 165 -9.04 18.59 -11.40
N GLY A 166 -8.77 17.35 -11.84
CA GLY A 166 -9.77 16.43 -12.35
C GLY A 166 -10.11 15.27 -11.40
N GLU A 167 -11.37 14.83 -11.38
CA GLU A 167 -11.72 13.53 -10.78
C GLU A 167 -11.36 12.41 -11.76
N TYR A 168 -10.32 11.66 -11.43
CA TYR A 168 -9.93 10.44 -12.12
C TYR A 168 -10.64 9.24 -11.52
N THR A 169 -10.76 8.19 -12.34
CA THR A 169 -11.35 6.92 -11.91
C THR A 169 -10.39 5.77 -12.20
N VAL A 170 -10.11 4.95 -11.19
CA VAL A 170 -9.38 3.69 -11.34
C VAL A 170 -10.38 2.56 -11.40
N GLU A 171 -10.56 1.98 -12.58
CA GLU A 171 -11.29 0.73 -12.79
C GLU A 171 -10.30 -0.42 -12.61
N TRP A 172 -10.65 -1.46 -11.85
CA TRP A 172 -9.73 -2.56 -11.57
C TRP A 172 -10.43 -3.91 -11.55
N SER A 173 -9.65 -4.96 -11.82
CA SER A 173 -10.11 -6.33 -11.69
C SER A 173 -9.00 -7.31 -11.31
N VAL A 174 -9.40 -8.36 -10.60
CA VAL A 174 -8.62 -9.57 -10.33
C VAL A 174 -9.38 -10.74 -10.94
N THR A 175 -8.76 -11.44 -11.87
CA THR A 175 -9.34 -12.58 -12.58
C THR A 175 -8.58 -13.85 -12.23
N ARG A 176 -9.29 -14.89 -11.80
CA ARG A 176 -8.77 -16.26 -11.81
C ARG A 176 -9.12 -16.88 -13.16
N SER A 177 -8.11 -17.13 -13.99
CA SER A 177 -8.30 -17.62 -15.36
C SER A 177 -9.09 -18.94 -15.37
N GLY A 178 -10.17 -19.00 -16.16
CA GLY A 178 -11.06 -20.16 -16.26
C GLY A 178 -12.22 -20.20 -15.25
N TYR A 179 -12.25 -19.29 -14.27
CA TYR A 179 -13.20 -19.36 -13.15
C TYR A 179 -14.07 -18.10 -13.01
N GLY A 180 -13.45 -16.93 -12.86
CA GLY A 180 -14.20 -15.72 -12.58
C GLY A 180 -13.36 -14.46 -12.40
N THR A 181 -14.04 -13.32 -12.37
CA THR A 181 -13.43 -11.99 -12.24
C THR A 181 -14.16 -11.19 -11.17
N VAL A 182 -13.42 -10.63 -10.24
CA VAL A 182 -13.91 -9.60 -9.33
C VAL A 182 -13.36 -8.24 -9.76
N SER A 183 -14.19 -7.21 -9.70
CA SER A 183 -13.82 -5.87 -10.13
C SER A 183 -14.30 -4.79 -9.18
N GLY A 184 -13.74 -3.60 -9.32
CA GLY A 184 -14.14 -2.43 -8.57
C GLY A 184 -13.70 -1.14 -9.23
N THR A 185 -14.06 -0.05 -8.58
CA THR A 185 -13.83 1.30 -9.06
C THR A 185 -13.45 2.17 -7.87
N LEU A 186 -12.35 2.92 -7.99
CA LEU A 186 -11.92 3.93 -7.03
C LEU A 186 -11.90 5.29 -7.71
N ARG A 187 -12.35 6.33 -7.01
CA ARG A 187 -12.21 7.72 -7.47
C ARG A 187 -10.98 8.33 -6.82
N TRP A 188 -10.31 9.20 -7.56
CA TRP A 188 -9.11 9.90 -7.10
C TRP A 188 -9.09 11.31 -7.68
N ASP A 189 -8.87 12.31 -6.83
CA ASP A 189 -8.67 13.70 -7.25
C ASP A 189 -7.19 13.93 -7.56
N SER A 190 -6.88 14.30 -8.80
CA SER A 190 -5.52 14.56 -9.28
C SER A 190 -4.98 15.94 -8.88
N SER A 191 -5.76 16.76 -8.18
CA SER A 191 -5.33 18.07 -7.69
C SER A 191 -4.05 17.96 -6.86
N CYS A 192 -3.02 18.70 -7.26
CA CYS A 192 -1.75 18.80 -6.54
C CYS A 192 -1.51 20.21 -5.98
N GLU A 193 -2.56 21.01 -5.79
CA GLU A 193 -2.45 22.38 -5.25
C GLU A 193 -1.66 22.43 -3.93
N GLN A 194 -1.80 21.41 -3.08
CA GLN A 194 -1.01 21.25 -1.85
C GLN A 194 0.51 21.17 -2.14
N TYR A 195 0.91 20.42 -3.17
CA TYR A 195 2.32 20.28 -3.57
C TYR A 195 2.83 21.54 -4.28
N ARG A 196 2.01 22.18 -5.13
CA ARG A 196 2.37 23.46 -5.76
C ARG A 196 2.65 24.53 -4.71
N THR A 197 1.77 24.63 -3.71
CA THR A 197 1.92 25.61 -2.63
C THR A 197 3.23 25.39 -1.87
N ALA A 198 3.54 24.16 -1.47
CA ALA A 198 4.79 23.82 -0.78
C ALA A 198 6.04 24.22 -1.59
N PHE A 199 6.03 24.05 -2.91
CA PHE A 199 7.16 24.47 -3.76
C PHE A 199 7.25 25.98 -3.97
N THR A 200 6.15 26.72 -3.82
CA THR A 200 6.12 28.18 -3.97
C THR A 200 6.42 28.94 -2.67
N THR A 201 5.98 28.44 -1.52
CA THR A 201 6.17 29.11 -0.22
C THR A 201 7.55 28.86 0.40
N GLY A 202 8.32 27.91 -0.14
CA GLY A 202 9.65 27.60 0.36
C GLY A 202 9.65 26.81 1.68
N GLU A 203 8.49 26.41 2.18
CA GLU A 203 8.37 25.39 3.21
C GLU A 203 8.48 24.02 2.54
N GLY A 204 9.68 23.43 2.59
CA GLY A 204 9.85 22.03 2.20
C GLY A 204 8.92 21.11 3.02
N PRO A 205 8.66 19.87 2.54
CA PRO A 205 7.83 18.93 3.28
C PRO A 205 8.43 18.73 4.69
N ARG A 206 7.61 19.00 5.72
CA ARG A 206 7.95 18.74 7.12
C ARG A 206 7.86 17.26 7.43
#